data_AF-A0A4Q0XIF6-F1
#
_entry.id   AF-A0A4Q0XIF6-F1
#
_cell.length_a   1.000
_cell.length_b   1.000
_cell.length_c   1.000
_cell.angle_alpha   90.00
_cell.angle_beta   90.00
_cell.angle_gamma   90.00
#
_symmetry.space_group_name_H-M   'P 1'
#
loop_
_entity.id
_entity.type
_entity.pdbx_description
1 polymer ?
#
loop_
_entity_poly.entity_id
_entity_poly.type
_entity_poly.pdbx_seq_one_letter_code
_entity_poly.pdbx_strand_id
1 'polypeptide(L)'
;MRNINTLGELKKANYKSKSIKDELRDNLIQKIKNKETTFEGVHGYENTVIPELERAILSRHNINLLGLRGQAKTRLARLMLNLLDDYIPVVAGSEINDDPLQPISRYAKELIKEKGDETPIEWLHRSERFAEKLATPDVTVADLIGDVDPIKAANLKLSYADDRVIHYGMIPRANRCIFVINELPDLQARIQVALFNILQEGDIQIRGFKLRLPLDIQFLFTANPEDYTNRGSIVTPLKDRIGSQILTHYPVDIETARLITEQEAKVVEGQNQMVAVPDLARDLLEQIVFEARESDFIDSKSGVSARLSITALENLMSTAERRALMVGDDKTMVRLSDFVGIIPSITGKVELVYEGEQEGAAVVAYNLIGEGVKSLFEEFFPKIETLKKEDAETPYDDIVSWFFNQKDGFELLDDLTDNEYKKLLDDISPLDDLLSEHQPNLTKEDSYFVKEFVLWALVEFKQLNKFRFSEGITFKDPYGSFISGI
;
A
#
# COMPACT_ATOMS: atom_id res chain seq x y z
N MET A 1 -1.65 34.82 13.65
CA MET A 1 -2.73 34.43 14.57
C MET A 1 -2.23 33.71 15.83
N ARG A 2 -1.13 32.95 15.81
CA ARG A 2 -0.60 32.22 16.98
C ARG A 2 -0.21 33.04 18.23
N ASN A 3 -0.12 34.38 18.11
CA ASN A 3 0.17 35.26 19.25
C ASN A 3 -1.10 35.65 20.05
N ILE A 4 -2.27 35.16 19.63
CA ILE A 4 -3.55 35.31 20.33
C ILE A 4 -3.61 34.18 21.36
N ASN A 5 -3.68 34.54 22.64
CA ASN A 5 -3.64 33.59 23.76
C ASN A 5 -4.92 33.62 24.61
N THR A 6 -5.86 34.51 24.29
CA THR A 6 -7.12 34.63 25.04
C THR A 6 -8.36 34.66 24.14
N LEU A 7 -9.50 34.28 24.70
CA LEU A 7 -10.81 34.35 24.04
C LEU A 7 -11.16 35.78 23.60
N GLY A 8 -10.84 36.79 24.41
CA GLY A 8 -11.08 38.20 24.10
C GLY A 8 -10.30 38.68 22.87
N GLU A 9 -9.03 38.30 22.76
CA GLU A 9 -8.21 38.58 21.59
C GLU A 9 -8.72 37.84 20.35
N LEU A 10 -9.18 36.59 20.51
CA LEU A 10 -9.74 35.79 19.43
C LEU A 10 -11.00 36.44 18.84
N LYS A 11 -11.90 36.94 19.70
CA LYS A 11 -13.09 37.70 19.31
C LYS A 11 -12.71 39.01 18.61
N LYS A 12 -11.72 39.75 19.12
CA LYS A 12 -11.22 40.99 18.48
C LYS A 12 -10.60 40.73 17.10
N ALA A 13 -9.96 39.58 16.92
CA ALA A 13 -9.44 39.13 15.63
C ALA A 13 -10.55 38.65 14.65
N ASN A 14 -11.81 38.67 15.08
CA ASN A 14 -12.98 38.25 14.30
C ASN A 14 -12.85 36.83 13.74
N TYR A 15 -12.21 35.94 14.51
CA TYR A 15 -12.10 34.53 14.16
C TYR A 15 -13.49 33.90 14.05
N LYS A 16 -13.69 33.05 13.05
CA LYS A 16 -14.93 32.29 12.86
C LYS A 16 -14.61 30.81 12.86
N SER A 17 -15.18 30.11 13.82
CA SER A 17 -15.13 28.66 13.86
C SER A 17 -15.86 28.07 12.67
N LYS A 18 -15.28 27.01 12.11
CA LYS A 18 -15.88 26.18 11.06
C LYS A 18 -15.98 24.76 11.58
N SER A 19 -16.98 24.04 11.09
CA SER A 19 -17.01 22.58 11.25
C SER A 19 -15.86 21.97 10.47
N ILE A 20 -15.33 20.82 10.90
CA ILE A 20 -14.27 20.12 10.17
C ILE A 20 -14.69 19.78 8.74
N LYS A 21 -15.98 19.49 8.54
CA LYS A 21 -16.54 19.19 7.21
C LYS A 21 -16.58 20.41 6.30
N ASP A 22 -16.87 21.59 6.85
CA ASP A 22 -16.80 22.85 6.11
C ASP A 22 -15.37 23.24 5.79
N GLU A 23 -14.45 23.05 6.74
CA GLU A 23 -13.03 23.28 6.57
C GLU A 23 -12.45 22.42 5.43
N LEU A 24 -12.66 21.10 5.49
CA LEU A 24 -12.24 20.16 4.45
C LEU A 24 -12.80 20.56 3.08
N ARG A 25 -14.09 20.91 3.03
CA ARG A 25 -14.77 21.33 1.79
C ARG A 25 -14.20 22.62 1.23
N ASP A 26 -14.06 23.66 2.05
CA ASP A 26 -13.58 24.98 1.62
C ASP A 26 -12.16 24.90 1.07
N ASN A 27 -11.28 24.19 1.78
CA ASN A 27 -9.87 24.03 1.40
C ASN A 27 -9.72 23.16 0.16
N LEU A 28 -10.52 22.10 0.02
CA LEU A 28 -10.58 21.31 -1.21
C LEU A 28 -11.01 22.16 -2.41
N ILE A 29 -12.03 23.00 -2.26
CA ILE A 29 -12.50 23.91 -3.33
C ILE A 29 -11.37 24.84 -3.79
N GLN A 30 -10.55 25.37 -2.86
CA GLN A 30 -9.42 26.21 -3.23
C GLN A 30 -8.37 25.43 -4.02
N LYS A 31 -7.98 24.24 -3.55
CA LYS A 31 -7.02 23.39 -4.26
C LYS A 31 -7.48 23.05 -5.68
N ILE A 32 -8.74 22.65 -5.84
CA ILE A 32 -9.32 22.35 -7.17
C ILE A 32 -9.29 23.58 -8.09
N LYS A 33 -9.69 24.76 -7.59
CA LYS A 33 -9.66 26.00 -8.38
C LYS A 33 -8.25 26.39 -8.82
N ASN A 34 -7.26 26.12 -7.97
CA ASN A 34 -5.86 26.40 -8.24
C ASN A 34 -5.17 25.32 -9.08
N LYS A 35 -5.86 24.21 -9.39
CA LYS A 35 -5.29 23.02 -10.04
C LYS A 35 -4.11 22.42 -9.27
N GLU A 36 -4.18 22.48 -7.95
CA GLU A 36 -3.22 21.85 -7.04
C GLU A 36 -3.59 20.37 -6.84
N THR A 37 -2.61 19.49 -6.81
CA THR A 37 -2.80 18.07 -6.50
C THR A 37 -3.28 17.91 -5.06
N THR A 38 -4.43 17.26 -4.87
CA THR A 38 -5.08 17.13 -3.56
C THR A 38 -4.48 16.01 -2.71
N PHE A 39 -4.12 14.89 -3.34
CA PHE A 39 -3.59 13.67 -2.70
C PHE A 39 -2.24 13.28 -3.30
N GLU A 40 -1.21 14.08 -3.04
CA GLU A 40 0.15 13.85 -3.56
C GLU A 40 0.73 12.48 -3.14
N GLY A 41 1.45 11.85 -4.08
CA GLY A 41 2.10 10.55 -3.88
C GLY A 41 1.14 9.36 -3.80
N VAL A 42 -0.09 9.51 -4.32
CA VAL A 42 -1.01 8.40 -4.59
C VAL A 42 -1.16 8.31 -6.10
N HIS A 43 -0.71 7.21 -6.69
CA HIS A 43 -0.69 6.99 -8.13
C HIS A 43 -1.79 6.02 -8.56
N GLY A 44 -2.37 6.24 -9.74
CA GLY A 44 -3.36 5.35 -10.36
C GLY A 44 -4.81 5.58 -9.92
N TYR A 45 -5.06 6.60 -9.09
CA TYR A 45 -6.37 6.94 -8.53
C TYR A 45 -6.96 8.24 -9.09
N GLU A 46 -6.24 8.93 -9.96
CA GLU A 46 -6.54 10.27 -10.48
C GLU A 46 -7.90 10.33 -11.17
N ASN A 47 -8.28 9.24 -11.86
CA ASN A 47 -9.50 9.14 -12.63
C ASN A 47 -10.59 8.26 -11.97
N THR A 48 -10.31 7.67 -10.80
CA THR A 48 -11.20 6.70 -10.14
C THR A 48 -11.51 7.11 -8.70
N VAL A 49 -10.61 6.80 -7.77
CA VAL A 49 -10.82 6.94 -6.32
C VAL A 49 -10.75 8.40 -5.87
N ILE A 50 -9.81 9.21 -6.41
CA ILE A 50 -9.64 10.61 -6.02
C ILE A 50 -10.90 11.43 -6.36
N PRO A 51 -11.47 11.39 -7.58
CA PRO A 51 -12.71 12.10 -7.89
C PRO A 51 -13.92 11.66 -7.04
N GLU A 52 -14.00 10.40 -6.63
CA GLU A 52 -15.02 9.93 -5.68
C GLU A 52 -14.82 10.51 -4.28
N LEU A 53 -13.57 10.54 -3.81
CA LEU A 53 -13.21 11.09 -2.51
C LEU A 53 -13.48 12.60 -2.44
N GLU A 54 -13.12 13.33 -3.50
CA GLU A 54 -13.43 14.75 -3.62
C GLU A 54 -14.93 15.01 -3.60
N ARG A 55 -15.73 14.25 -4.36
CA ARG A 55 -17.20 14.36 -4.33
C ARG A 55 -17.76 14.07 -2.93
N ALA A 56 -17.21 13.11 -2.22
CA ALA A 56 -17.63 12.78 -0.86
C ALA A 56 -17.33 13.90 0.14
N ILE A 57 -16.12 14.49 0.07
CA ILE A 57 -15.72 15.65 0.90
C ILE A 57 -16.59 16.85 0.58
N LEU A 58 -16.82 17.14 -0.70
CA LEU A 58 -17.72 18.20 -1.13
C LEU A 58 -19.13 17.97 -0.57
N SER A 59 -19.62 16.73 -0.56
CA SER A 59 -20.93 16.39 -0.01
C SER A 59 -20.97 16.38 1.52
N ARG A 60 -19.86 16.65 2.22
CA ARG A 60 -19.73 16.60 3.69
C ARG A 60 -20.06 15.22 4.26
N HIS A 61 -19.82 14.17 3.48
CA HIS A 61 -20.14 12.81 3.86
C HIS A 61 -19.10 12.23 4.82
N ASN A 62 -19.56 11.34 5.71
CA ASN A 62 -18.66 10.35 6.28
C ASN A 62 -18.36 9.31 5.21
N ILE A 63 -17.12 8.85 5.13
CA ILE A 63 -16.60 8.11 3.98
C ILE A 63 -16.23 6.70 4.41
N ASN A 64 -16.50 5.70 3.57
CA ASN A 64 -16.00 4.35 3.73
C ASN A 64 -15.19 3.94 2.51
N LEU A 65 -13.90 3.65 2.73
CA LEU A 65 -12.97 3.15 1.74
C LEU A 65 -13.00 1.62 1.76
N LEU A 66 -13.48 1.04 0.66
CA LEU A 66 -13.65 -0.39 0.48
C LEU A 66 -12.57 -0.92 -0.44
N GLY A 67 -11.75 -1.85 0.03
CA GLY A 67 -10.80 -2.54 -0.84
C GLY A 67 -9.88 -3.48 -0.08
N LEU A 68 -9.07 -4.23 -0.83
CA LEU A 68 -8.16 -5.21 -0.24
C LEU A 68 -6.98 -4.54 0.49
N ARG A 69 -6.17 -5.34 1.19
CA ARG A 69 -5.02 -4.84 1.95
C ARG A 69 -3.99 -4.20 1.00
N GLY A 70 -3.38 -3.10 1.44
CA GLY A 70 -2.34 -2.42 0.65
C GLY A 70 -2.84 -1.55 -0.52
N GLN A 71 -4.14 -1.29 -0.65
CA GLN A 71 -4.71 -0.36 -1.65
C GLN A 71 -4.77 1.10 -1.15
N ALA A 72 -3.71 1.59 -0.49
CA ALA A 72 -3.55 2.99 -0.05
C ALA A 72 -4.68 3.62 0.82
N LYS A 73 -5.65 2.86 1.35
CA LYS A 73 -6.80 3.40 2.12
C LYS A 73 -6.39 4.31 3.28
N THR A 74 -5.48 3.84 4.15
CA THR A 74 -4.96 4.62 5.28
C THR A 74 -4.09 5.80 4.83
N ARG A 75 -3.43 5.70 3.68
CA ARG A 75 -2.65 6.81 3.11
C ARG A 75 -3.57 7.94 2.66
N LEU A 76 -4.65 7.63 1.93
CA LEU A 76 -5.69 8.59 1.56
C LEU A 76 -6.26 9.29 2.80
N ALA A 77 -6.55 8.52 3.86
CA ALA A 77 -7.02 9.05 5.14
C ALA A 77 -6.09 10.12 5.72
N ARG A 78 -4.78 9.84 5.76
CA ARG A 78 -3.78 10.75 6.31
C ARG A 78 -3.59 11.98 5.44
N LEU A 79 -3.65 11.83 4.12
CA LEU A 79 -3.54 12.95 3.19
C LEU A 79 -4.70 13.95 3.30
N MET A 80 -5.87 13.55 3.82
CA MET A 80 -6.95 14.49 4.13
C MET A 80 -6.55 15.55 5.18
N LEU A 81 -5.51 15.32 6.00
CA LEU A 81 -4.98 16.35 6.91
C LEU A 81 -4.44 17.56 6.15
N ASN A 82 -3.97 17.39 4.91
CA ASN A 82 -3.50 18.49 4.07
C ASN A 82 -4.64 19.37 3.54
N LEU A 83 -5.89 19.03 3.84
CA LEU A 83 -7.08 19.83 3.59
C LEU A 83 -7.57 20.54 4.86
N LEU A 84 -6.89 20.39 5.99
CA LEU A 84 -7.18 21.13 7.22
C LEU A 84 -6.31 22.41 7.29
N ASP A 85 -6.86 23.44 7.91
CA ASP A 85 -6.17 24.65 8.32
C ASP A 85 -5.02 24.29 9.26
N ASP A 86 -3.87 24.94 9.11
CA ASP A 86 -2.66 24.62 9.86
C ASP A 86 -2.91 24.61 11.38
N TYR A 87 -3.70 25.55 11.90
CA TYR A 87 -3.99 25.64 13.32
C TYR A 87 -5.44 26.06 13.59
N ILE A 88 -6.02 25.47 14.63
CA ILE A 88 -7.30 25.89 15.19
C ILE A 88 -7.14 26.27 16.67
N PRO A 89 -7.90 27.25 17.19
CA PRO A 89 -7.88 27.59 18.60
C PRO A 89 -8.71 26.57 19.39
N VAL A 90 -8.20 26.19 20.56
CA VAL A 90 -8.87 25.32 21.54
C VAL A 90 -8.79 25.95 22.93
N VAL A 91 -9.77 25.67 23.79
CA VAL A 91 -9.71 26.12 25.20
C VAL A 91 -8.58 25.39 25.92
N ALA A 92 -7.67 26.14 26.55
CA ALA A 92 -6.50 25.56 27.20
C ALA A 92 -6.90 24.54 28.29
N GLY A 93 -6.28 23.35 28.25
CA GLY A 93 -6.59 22.25 29.17
C GLY A 93 -7.90 21.49 28.87
N SER A 94 -8.60 21.77 27.77
CA SER A 94 -9.74 20.95 27.34
C SER A 94 -9.26 19.56 26.92
N GLU A 95 -9.89 18.51 27.46
CA GLU A 95 -9.61 17.13 27.04
C GLU A 95 -10.21 16.77 25.67
N ILE A 96 -11.14 17.60 25.15
CA ILE A 96 -11.91 17.31 23.93
C ILE A 96 -11.83 18.44 22.90
N ASN A 97 -10.71 19.16 22.87
CA ASN A 97 -10.43 20.21 21.88
C ASN A 97 -11.57 21.25 21.76
N ASP A 98 -12.14 21.68 22.90
CA ASP A 98 -13.28 22.60 22.92
C ASP A 98 -12.99 23.85 22.10
N ASP A 99 -13.96 24.23 21.28
CA ASP A 99 -13.94 25.50 20.59
C ASP A 99 -14.16 26.65 21.58
N PRO A 100 -13.26 27.65 21.66
CA PRO A 100 -13.43 28.80 22.56
C PRO A 100 -14.69 29.64 22.28
N LEU A 101 -15.21 29.62 21.04
CA LEU A 101 -16.42 30.34 20.65
C LEU A 101 -17.69 29.49 20.78
N GLN A 102 -17.56 28.16 20.74
CA GLN A 102 -18.67 27.19 20.83
C GLN A 102 -18.30 26.02 21.76
N PRO A 103 -18.07 26.27 23.07
CA PRO A 103 -17.63 25.23 23.99
C PRO A 103 -18.74 24.19 24.22
N ILE A 104 -18.38 22.91 24.25
CA ILE A 104 -19.32 21.81 24.45
C ILE A 104 -19.14 21.15 25.82
N SER A 105 -17.90 21.00 26.30
CA SER A 105 -17.61 20.42 27.60
C SER A 105 -18.04 21.35 28.74
N ARG A 106 -18.32 20.76 29.89
CA ARG A 106 -18.56 21.50 31.12
C ARG A 106 -17.32 22.30 31.53
N TYR A 107 -16.13 21.71 31.43
CA TYR A 107 -14.86 22.35 31.74
C TYR A 107 -14.70 23.68 31.00
N ALA A 108 -14.84 23.68 29.68
CA ALA A 108 -14.70 24.89 28.88
C ALA A 108 -15.79 25.92 29.18
N LYS A 109 -17.04 25.47 29.35
CA LYS A 109 -18.17 26.35 29.71
C LYS A 109 -17.96 27.04 31.07
N GLU A 110 -17.49 26.31 32.07
CA GLU A 110 -17.22 26.86 33.41
C GLU A 110 -16.03 27.81 33.38
N LEU A 111 -14.94 27.44 32.70
CA LEU A 111 -13.75 28.29 32.57
C LEU A 111 -14.06 29.60 31.85
N ILE A 112 -14.85 29.55 30.77
CA ILE A 112 -15.30 30.75 30.04
C ILE A 112 -16.23 31.61 30.89
N LYS A 113 -17.11 30.99 31.69
CA LYS A 113 -17.98 31.72 32.62
C LYS A 113 -17.18 32.42 33.71
N GLU A 114 -16.11 31.80 34.20
CA GLU A 114 -15.24 32.34 35.25
C GLU A 114 -14.34 33.46 34.75
N LYS A 115 -13.62 33.22 33.64
CA LYS A 115 -12.57 34.12 33.13
C LYS A 115 -13.03 35.08 32.04
N GLY A 116 -14.20 34.85 31.45
CA GLY A 116 -14.72 35.67 30.36
C GLY A 116 -13.73 35.80 29.21
N ASP A 117 -13.41 37.04 28.84
CA ASP A 117 -12.48 37.34 27.75
C ASP A 117 -11.01 36.99 28.07
N GLU A 118 -10.65 36.77 29.34
CA GLU A 118 -9.31 36.32 29.75
C GLU A 118 -9.14 34.80 29.69
N THR A 119 -10.14 34.07 29.19
CA THR A 119 -10.06 32.61 29.05
C THR A 119 -8.85 32.24 28.18
N PRO A 120 -7.91 31.43 28.70
CA PRO A 120 -6.73 31.03 27.93
C PRO A 120 -7.10 30.09 26.79
N ILE A 121 -6.48 30.30 25.63
CA ILE A 121 -6.60 29.42 24.46
C ILE A 121 -5.23 28.89 24.05
N GLU A 122 -5.22 27.72 23.43
CA GLU A 122 -4.07 27.07 22.81
C GLU A 122 -4.35 26.85 21.32
N TRP A 123 -3.31 26.60 20.53
CA TRP A 123 -3.43 26.38 19.09
C TRP A 123 -3.07 24.93 18.75
N LEU A 124 -4.06 24.15 18.33
CA LEU A 124 -3.89 22.77 17.91
C LEU A 124 -3.48 22.69 16.45
N HIS A 125 -2.33 22.07 16.15
CA HIS A 125 -1.82 21.94 14.79
C HIS A 125 -2.56 20.84 14.02
N ARG A 126 -2.71 20.97 12.70
CA ARG A 126 -3.37 19.95 11.85
C ARG A 126 -2.78 18.54 11.98
N SER A 127 -1.48 18.41 12.23
CA SER A 127 -0.84 17.08 12.40
C SER A 127 -1.34 16.33 13.62
N GLU A 128 -1.91 17.04 14.61
CA GLU A 128 -2.47 16.48 15.83
C GLU A 128 -3.98 16.21 15.70
N ARG A 129 -4.58 16.57 14.55
CA ARG A 129 -6.02 16.43 14.27
C ARG A 129 -6.36 15.13 13.54
N PHE A 130 -5.61 14.08 13.81
CA PHE A 130 -5.79 12.74 13.27
C PHE A 130 -5.81 11.71 14.40
N ALA A 131 -6.89 10.94 14.47
CA ALA A 131 -7.00 9.81 15.38
C ALA A 131 -7.38 8.56 14.58
N GLU A 132 -6.77 7.43 14.93
CA GLU A 132 -6.93 6.16 14.24
C GLU A 132 -7.15 5.05 15.26
N LYS A 133 -8.12 4.17 14.98
CA LYS A 133 -8.36 2.97 15.78
C LYS A 133 -8.54 1.77 14.86
N LEU A 134 -7.71 0.75 15.05
CA LEU A 134 -7.97 -0.58 14.48
C LEU A 134 -9.16 -1.21 15.22
N ALA A 135 -10.17 -1.64 14.47
CA ALA A 135 -11.25 -2.43 15.00
C ALA A 135 -10.71 -3.81 15.35
N THR A 136 -10.87 -4.18 16.61
CA THR A 136 -10.54 -5.52 17.09
C THR A 136 -11.68 -5.97 18.02
N PRO A 137 -11.93 -7.29 18.15
CA PRO A 137 -13.04 -7.79 18.95
C PRO A 137 -12.96 -7.41 20.44
N ASP A 138 -11.79 -7.08 20.96
CA ASP A 138 -11.55 -6.68 22.34
C ASP A 138 -11.84 -5.19 22.63
N VAL A 139 -12.01 -4.36 21.60
CA VAL A 139 -12.38 -2.94 21.79
C VAL A 139 -13.70 -2.86 22.54
N THR A 140 -13.76 -1.96 23.52
CA THR A 140 -14.98 -1.70 24.29
C THR A 140 -15.63 -0.38 23.90
N VAL A 141 -16.92 -0.23 24.24
CA VAL A 141 -17.62 1.06 24.09
C VAL A 141 -16.92 2.14 24.93
N ALA A 142 -16.41 1.78 26.11
CA ALA A 142 -15.69 2.70 27.00
C ALA A 142 -14.42 3.26 26.35
N ASP A 143 -13.67 2.46 25.57
CA ASP A 143 -12.45 2.93 24.89
C ASP A 143 -12.76 4.01 23.85
N LEU A 144 -13.87 3.88 23.13
CA LEU A 144 -14.25 4.81 22.07
C LEU A 144 -14.98 6.04 22.60
N ILE A 145 -15.96 5.83 23.48
CA ILE A 145 -16.86 6.86 23.95
C ILE A 145 -16.42 7.44 25.30
N GLY A 146 -15.95 6.58 26.21
CA GLY A 146 -15.67 6.91 27.59
C GLY A 146 -16.60 6.19 28.57
N ASP A 147 -16.21 6.20 29.83
CA ASP A 147 -17.00 5.66 30.94
C ASP A 147 -16.78 6.49 32.20
N VAL A 148 -17.48 6.14 33.27
CA VAL A 148 -17.34 6.74 34.59
C VAL A 148 -16.11 6.15 35.28
N ASP A 149 -15.19 7.02 35.72
CA ASP A 149 -13.98 6.62 36.43
C ASP A 149 -14.21 6.57 37.96
N PRO A 150 -14.24 5.37 38.58
CA PRO A 150 -14.46 5.22 40.01
C PRO A 150 -13.33 5.77 40.86
N ILE A 151 -12.09 5.76 40.35
CA ILE A 151 -10.91 6.26 41.05
C ILE A 151 -10.99 7.79 41.11
N LYS A 152 -11.34 8.42 39.97
CA LYS A 152 -11.58 9.87 39.90
C LYS A 152 -12.72 10.30 40.81
N ALA A 153 -13.82 9.52 40.85
CA ALA A 153 -14.94 9.76 41.75
C ALA A 153 -14.56 9.70 43.23
N ALA A 154 -13.80 8.67 43.62
CA ALA A 154 -13.33 8.50 45.00
C ALA A 154 -12.36 9.61 45.43
N ASN A 155 -11.38 9.95 44.59
CA ASN A 155 -10.36 10.97 44.88
C ASN A 155 -10.98 12.36 45.02
N LEU A 156 -11.94 12.71 44.15
CA LEU A 156 -12.63 14.00 44.18
C LEU A 156 -13.80 14.02 45.16
N LYS A 157 -14.12 12.88 45.80
CA LYS A 157 -15.30 12.68 46.67
C LYS A 157 -16.61 13.09 45.99
N LEU A 158 -16.73 12.75 44.71
CA LEU A 158 -17.88 13.08 43.87
C LEU A 158 -18.81 11.88 43.71
N SER A 159 -20.09 12.17 43.51
CA SER A 159 -21.07 11.15 43.14
C SER A 159 -20.79 10.61 41.74
N TYR A 160 -21.15 9.35 41.48
CA TYR A 160 -21.19 8.78 40.13
C TYR A 160 -22.19 9.48 39.19
N ALA A 161 -22.99 10.42 39.71
CA ALA A 161 -23.88 11.28 38.94
C ALA A 161 -23.26 12.67 38.64
N ASP A 162 -21.99 12.91 39.01
CA ASP A 162 -21.25 14.14 38.68
C ASP A 162 -20.43 13.94 37.41
N ASP A 163 -20.67 14.73 36.37
CA ASP A 163 -20.02 14.55 35.06
C ASP A 163 -18.50 14.78 35.10
N ARG A 164 -17.94 15.37 36.17
CA ARG A 164 -16.50 15.47 36.39
C ARG A 164 -15.81 14.12 36.55
N VAL A 165 -16.56 13.07 36.88
CA VAL A 165 -16.02 11.72 37.01
C VAL A 165 -15.95 10.97 35.68
N ILE A 166 -16.37 11.60 34.58
CA ILE A 166 -16.26 11.03 33.24
C ILE A 166 -14.80 11.00 32.81
N HIS A 167 -14.40 9.86 32.25
CA HIS A 167 -13.18 9.70 31.47
C HIS A 167 -13.56 9.58 29.99
N TYR A 168 -13.14 10.55 29.18
CA TYR A 168 -13.44 10.55 27.75
C TYR A 168 -12.62 9.53 26.98
N GLY A 169 -13.30 8.74 26.14
CA GLY A 169 -12.68 7.83 25.18
C GLY A 169 -12.09 8.56 23.97
N MET A 170 -11.67 7.79 22.96
CA MET A 170 -10.97 8.32 21.79
C MET A 170 -11.82 9.28 20.92
N ILE A 171 -13.12 9.01 20.76
CA ILE A 171 -14.00 9.80 19.88
C ILE A 171 -14.22 11.22 20.43
N PRO A 172 -14.64 11.43 21.71
CA PRO A 172 -14.72 12.78 22.25
C PRO A 172 -13.39 13.54 22.18
N ARG A 173 -12.26 12.87 22.44
CA ARG A 173 -10.92 13.48 22.35
C ARG A 173 -10.55 13.90 20.92
N ALA A 174 -11.15 13.25 19.91
CA ALA A 174 -10.99 13.56 18.50
C ALA A 174 -12.03 14.58 17.98
N ASN A 175 -12.69 15.33 18.86
CA ASN A 175 -13.52 16.46 18.44
C ASN A 175 -12.71 17.43 17.57
N ARG A 176 -13.33 17.90 16.48
CA ARG A 176 -12.74 18.76 15.44
C ARG A 176 -11.54 18.11 14.72
N CYS A 177 -11.49 16.77 14.70
CA CYS A 177 -10.43 15.97 14.07
C CYS A 177 -11.00 14.95 13.07
N ILE A 178 -10.12 14.38 12.26
CA ILE A 178 -10.42 13.21 11.41
C ILE A 178 -10.27 11.96 12.27
N PHE A 179 -11.32 11.12 12.31
CA PHE A 179 -11.33 9.86 13.05
C PHE A 179 -11.44 8.68 12.10
N VAL A 180 -10.40 7.84 12.06
CA VAL A 180 -10.31 6.67 11.18
C VAL A 180 -10.58 5.40 11.98
N ILE A 181 -11.54 4.59 11.53
CA ILE A 181 -11.76 3.24 12.03
C ILE A 181 -11.35 2.25 10.95
N ASN A 182 -10.29 1.48 11.22
CA ASN A 182 -9.82 0.46 10.30
C ASN A 182 -10.48 -0.88 10.55
N GLU A 183 -10.75 -1.62 9.48
CA GLU A 183 -11.39 -2.94 9.50
C GLU A 183 -12.73 -2.92 10.23
N LEU A 184 -13.61 -1.96 9.89
CA LEU A 184 -14.93 -1.77 10.53
C LEU A 184 -15.74 -3.09 10.76
N PRO A 185 -15.74 -4.07 9.83
CA PRO A 185 -16.37 -5.39 10.05
C PRO A 185 -15.92 -6.15 11.32
N ASP A 186 -14.68 -5.94 11.78
CA ASP A 186 -14.13 -6.63 12.97
C ASP A 186 -14.67 -6.05 14.29
N LEU A 187 -15.37 -4.91 14.22
CA LEU A 187 -15.95 -4.26 15.37
C LEU A 187 -17.24 -4.96 15.81
N GLN A 188 -17.39 -5.24 17.11
CA GLN A 188 -18.62 -5.85 17.63
C GLN A 188 -19.87 -5.01 17.32
N ALA A 189 -20.99 -5.67 16.97
CA ALA A 189 -22.25 -5.02 16.60
C ALA A 189 -22.75 -3.98 17.62
N ARG A 190 -22.58 -4.23 18.92
CA ARG A 190 -22.97 -3.28 19.99
C ARG A 190 -22.24 -1.94 19.88
N ILE A 191 -21.00 -1.94 19.42
CA ILE A 191 -20.15 -0.76 19.29
C ILE A 191 -20.53 -0.02 18.00
N GLN A 192 -20.83 -0.75 16.94
CA GLN A 192 -21.33 -0.16 15.70
C GLN A 192 -22.67 0.56 15.91
N VAL A 193 -23.57 0.02 16.74
CA VAL A 193 -24.81 0.71 17.14
C VAL A 193 -24.49 1.98 17.94
N ALA A 194 -23.46 1.96 18.79
CA ALA A 194 -23.03 3.17 19.49
C ALA A 194 -22.48 4.23 18.51
N LEU A 195 -21.68 3.83 17.51
CA LEU A 195 -21.20 4.70 16.44
C LEU A 195 -22.35 5.28 15.59
N PHE A 196 -23.39 4.50 15.33
CA PHE A 196 -24.57 4.95 14.61
C PHE A 196 -25.22 6.17 15.26
N ASN A 197 -25.39 6.16 16.59
CA ASN A 197 -25.98 7.29 17.31
C ASN A 197 -25.13 8.57 17.12
N ILE A 198 -23.80 8.43 17.19
CA ILE A 198 -22.86 9.54 16.99
C ILE A 198 -22.98 10.12 15.58
N LEU A 199 -23.07 9.27 14.56
CA LEU A 199 -23.20 9.73 13.17
C LEU A 199 -24.55 10.40 12.87
N GLN A 200 -25.62 10.00 13.56
CA GLN A 200 -26.96 10.52 13.32
C GLN A 200 -27.24 11.81 14.07
N GLU A 201 -26.96 11.84 15.37
CA GLU A 201 -27.38 12.94 16.26
C GLU A 201 -26.19 13.81 16.69
N GLY A 202 -24.97 13.40 16.34
CA GLY A 202 -23.74 14.06 16.78
C GLY A 202 -23.48 13.89 18.28
N ASP A 203 -24.39 13.28 19.03
CA ASP A 203 -24.31 13.15 20.48
C ASP A 203 -23.81 11.78 20.93
N ILE A 204 -23.12 11.80 22.06
CA ILE A 204 -22.63 10.62 22.77
C ILE A 204 -23.38 10.54 24.09
N GLN A 205 -23.86 9.36 24.44
CA GLN A 205 -24.39 9.07 25.77
C GLN A 205 -23.43 8.16 26.55
N ILE A 206 -23.00 8.63 27.73
CA ILE A 206 -22.14 7.87 28.64
C ILE A 206 -23.02 7.26 29.74
N ARG A 207 -22.71 6.03 30.15
CA ARG A 207 -23.49 5.23 31.10
C ARG A 207 -23.82 6.04 32.37
N GLY A 208 -25.11 6.15 32.69
CA GLY A 208 -25.57 6.86 33.89
C GLY A 208 -25.73 8.38 33.73
N PHE A 209 -25.32 8.95 32.60
CA PHE A 209 -25.41 10.38 32.32
C PHE A 209 -26.29 10.68 31.11
N LYS A 210 -27.07 11.76 31.21
CA LYS A 210 -27.69 12.42 30.05
C LYS A 210 -26.82 13.58 29.59
N LEU A 211 -25.53 13.31 29.37
CA LEU A 211 -24.64 14.29 28.74
C LEU A 211 -24.79 14.12 27.23
N ARG A 212 -24.99 15.23 26.51
CA ARG A 212 -24.97 15.26 25.04
C ARG A 212 -23.79 16.12 24.61
N LEU A 213 -22.84 15.52 23.91
CA LEU A 213 -21.68 16.20 23.35
C LEU A 213 -21.85 16.21 21.83
N PRO A 214 -22.32 17.31 21.21
CA PRO A 214 -22.44 17.42 19.76
C PRO A 214 -21.02 17.54 19.16
N LEU A 215 -20.38 16.40 18.91
CA LEU A 215 -19.01 16.35 18.42
C LEU A 215 -18.94 16.68 16.93
N ASP A 216 -17.92 17.44 16.54
CA ASP A 216 -17.65 17.78 15.15
C ASP A 216 -16.52 16.90 14.61
N ILE A 217 -16.86 15.78 13.96
CA ILE A 217 -15.89 14.76 13.55
C ILE A 217 -16.09 14.39 12.08
N GLN A 218 -14.99 14.28 11.34
CA GLN A 218 -14.98 13.61 10.04
C GLN A 218 -14.65 12.13 10.25
N PHE A 219 -15.64 11.26 10.08
CA PHE A 219 -15.40 9.82 10.11
C PHE A 219 -14.91 9.31 8.76
N LEU A 220 -13.89 8.47 8.82
CA LEU A 220 -13.43 7.64 7.71
C LEU A 220 -13.38 6.19 8.18
N PHE A 221 -13.98 5.30 7.42
CA PHE A 221 -13.97 3.88 7.67
C PHE A 221 -13.14 3.18 6.60
N THR A 222 -12.48 2.09 6.96
CA THR A 222 -11.86 1.18 6.00
C THR A 222 -12.37 -0.23 6.21
N ALA A 223 -12.58 -0.97 5.12
CA ALA A 223 -12.98 -2.37 5.18
C ALA A 223 -12.59 -3.14 3.91
N ASN A 224 -12.49 -4.46 4.04
CA ASN A 224 -12.42 -5.38 2.91
C ASN A 224 -13.83 -5.64 2.34
N PRO A 225 -14.05 -5.59 1.00
CA PRO A 225 -15.33 -5.90 0.38
C PRO A 225 -15.90 -7.28 0.76
N GLU A 226 -15.07 -8.31 0.92
CA GLU A 226 -15.51 -9.67 1.29
C GLU A 226 -16.10 -9.72 2.70
N ASP A 227 -15.44 -9.04 3.64
CA ASP A 227 -15.91 -8.94 5.02
C ASP A 227 -17.15 -8.04 5.11
N TYR A 228 -17.31 -7.12 4.15
CA TYR A 228 -18.45 -6.22 4.04
C TYR A 228 -19.74 -6.93 3.58
N THR A 229 -19.63 -7.95 2.72
CA THR A 229 -20.78 -8.61 2.08
C THR A 229 -21.24 -9.88 2.78
N ASN A 230 -20.32 -10.67 3.36
CA ASN A 230 -20.60 -12.08 3.59
C ASN A 230 -21.42 -12.43 4.85
N ARG A 231 -21.66 -11.53 5.85
CA ARG A 231 -22.32 -12.00 7.09
C ARG A 231 -22.84 -10.98 8.11
N GLY A 232 -23.47 -9.87 7.70
CA GLY A 232 -24.04 -8.93 8.70
C GLY A 232 -23.00 -8.34 9.65
N SER A 233 -21.76 -8.28 9.17
CA SER A 233 -20.59 -7.72 9.85
C SER A 233 -20.73 -6.23 10.10
N ILE A 234 -21.50 -5.51 9.27
CA ILE A 234 -21.89 -4.13 9.53
C ILE A 234 -23.40 -4.03 9.70
N VAL A 235 -23.82 -3.42 10.81
CA VAL A 235 -25.24 -3.22 11.10
C VAL A 235 -25.86 -2.27 10.07
N THR A 236 -26.99 -2.65 9.47
CA THR A 236 -27.69 -1.85 8.44
C THR A 236 -27.88 -0.38 8.82
N PRO A 237 -28.26 -0.04 10.08
CA PRO A 237 -28.39 1.37 10.47
C PRO A 237 -27.10 2.18 10.29
N LEU A 238 -25.94 1.58 10.58
CA LEU A 238 -24.64 2.24 10.42
C LEU A 238 -24.31 2.42 8.93
N LYS A 239 -24.53 1.38 8.12
CA LYS A 239 -24.33 1.42 6.66
C LYS A 239 -25.12 2.55 6.01
N ASP A 240 -26.39 2.73 6.38
CA ASP A 240 -27.28 3.74 5.82
C ASP A 240 -26.90 5.20 6.21
N ARG A 241 -25.98 5.38 7.18
CA ARG A 241 -25.51 6.70 7.64
C ARG A 241 -24.14 7.08 7.08
N ILE A 242 -23.44 6.16 6.45
CA ILE A 242 -22.21 6.45 5.71
C ILE A 242 -22.62 7.02 4.35
N GLY A 243 -22.32 8.29 4.11
CA GLY A 243 -22.81 9.01 2.93
C GLY A 243 -22.13 8.60 1.61
N SER A 244 -20.88 8.16 1.66
CA SER A 244 -20.13 7.73 0.48
C SER A 244 -19.36 6.44 0.74
N GLN A 245 -19.49 5.50 -0.18
CA GLN A 245 -18.70 4.27 -0.25
C GLN A 245 -17.86 4.33 -1.51
N ILE A 246 -16.55 4.16 -1.37
CA ILE A 246 -15.58 4.34 -2.44
C ILE A 246 -14.80 3.05 -2.56
N LEU A 247 -14.82 2.44 -3.75
CA LEU A 247 -14.08 1.21 -4.03
C LEU A 247 -12.65 1.56 -4.47
N THR A 248 -11.67 1.14 -3.69
CA THR A 248 -10.26 1.20 -4.08
C THR A 248 -9.88 -0.02 -4.91
N HIS A 249 -8.80 0.09 -5.67
CA HIS A 249 -8.28 -1.00 -6.49
C HIS A 249 -6.75 -1.03 -6.44
N TYR A 250 -6.17 -2.14 -6.89
CA TYR A 250 -4.74 -2.20 -7.19
C TYR A 250 -4.42 -1.44 -8.49
N PRO A 251 -3.16 -1.06 -8.72
CA PRO A 251 -2.74 -0.52 -10.02
C PRO A 251 -3.17 -1.45 -11.16
N VAL A 252 -3.65 -0.85 -12.25
CA VAL A 252 -4.18 -1.58 -13.43
C VAL A 252 -3.13 -1.77 -14.52
N ASP A 253 -1.99 -1.08 -14.41
CA ASP A 253 -0.88 -1.09 -15.36
C ASP A 253 0.48 -1.12 -14.63
N ILE A 254 1.50 -1.61 -15.33
CA ILE A 254 2.87 -1.77 -14.82
C ILE A 254 3.51 -0.42 -14.50
N GLU A 255 3.30 0.59 -15.35
CA GLU A 255 3.91 1.92 -15.18
C GLU A 255 3.54 2.52 -13.82
N THR A 256 2.25 2.51 -13.48
CA THR A 256 1.73 2.96 -12.19
C THR A 256 2.24 2.10 -11.04
N ALA A 257 2.26 0.76 -11.21
CA ALA A 257 2.72 -0.15 -10.18
C ALA A 257 4.21 0.09 -9.84
N ARG A 258 5.03 0.28 -10.88
CA ARG A 258 6.46 0.58 -10.77
C ARG A 258 6.71 1.89 -10.03
N LEU A 259 5.98 2.96 -10.34
CA LEU A 259 6.08 4.24 -9.62
C LEU A 259 5.80 4.07 -8.12
N ILE A 260 4.83 3.23 -7.76
CA ILE A 260 4.51 2.93 -6.36
C ILE A 260 5.65 2.16 -5.70
N THR A 261 6.18 1.14 -6.37
CA THR A 261 7.29 0.34 -5.83
C THR A 261 8.55 1.18 -5.64
N GLU A 262 8.92 2.00 -6.63
CA GLU A 262 10.07 2.91 -6.55
C GLU A 262 9.89 3.96 -5.42
N GLN A 263 8.67 4.46 -5.22
CA GLN A 263 8.38 5.43 -4.17
C GLN A 263 8.46 4.82 -2.76
N GLU A 264 8.04 3.57 -2.58
CA GLU A 264 7.85 2.96 -1.27
C GLU A 264 8.99 2.04 -0.82
N ALA A 265 9.78 1.49 -1.76
CA ALA A 265 10.90 0.61 -1.46
C ALA A 265 12.01 1.33 -0.68
N LYS A 266 12.49 0.71 0.38
CA LYS A 266 13.52 1.26 1.26
C LYS A 266 14.89 0.71 0.91
N VAL A 267 15.37 1.06 -0.27
CA VAL A 267 16.73 0.72 -0.71
C VAL A 267 17.73 1.68 -0.07
N VAL A 268 18.78 1.14 0.54
CA VAL A 268 19.81 1.94 1.22
C VAL A 268 20.68 2.66 0.19
N GLU A 269 21.17 3.85 0.50
CA GLU A 269 21.97 4.67 -0.43
C GLU A 269 23.19 3.92 -1.01
N GLY A 270 23.89 3.12 -0.19
CA GLY A 270 25.00 2.29 -0.65
C GLY A 270 24.59 1.25 -1.70
N GLN A 271 23.42 0.63 -1.54
CA GLN A 271 22.87 -0.34 -2.49
C GLN A 271 22.54 0.34 -3.83
N ASN A 272 21.93 1.54 -3.80
CA ASN A 272 21.63 2.31 -5.01
C ASN A 272 22.90 2.74 -5.78
N GLN A 273 24.04 2.89 -5.10
CA GLN A 273 25.32 3.23 -5.75
C GLN A 273 26.06 2.01 -6.32
N MET A 274 25.82 0.83 -5.72
CA MET A 274 26.51 -0.42 -6.05
C MET A 274 25.75 -1.26 -7.07
N VAL A 275 24.41 -1.29 -7.01
CA VAL A 275 23.56 -2.19 -7.80
C VAL A 275 22.72 -1.38 -8.80
N ALA A 276 22.94 -1.62 -10.09
CA ALA A 276 22.08 -1.13 -11.15
C ALA A 276 20.88 -2.08 -11.36
N VAL A 277 19.67 -1.53 -11.49
CA VAL A 277 18.47 -2.30 -11.82
C VAL A 277 18.05 -1.93 -13.25
N PRO A 278 18.06 -2.87 -14.20
CA PRO A 278 17.53 -2.65 -15.54
C PRO A 278 16.04 -2.34 -15.53
N ASP A 279 15.56 -1.55 -16.49
CA ASP A 279 14.14 -1.20 -16.57
C ASP A 279 13.25 -2.43 -16.76
N LEU A 280 13.64 -3.35 -17.65
CA LEU A 280 12.93 -4.61 -17.84
C LEU A 280 12.88 -5.47 -16.56
N ALA A 281 13.87 -5.35 -15.68
CA ALA A 281 13.84 -6.04 -14.39
C ALA A 281 12.77 -5.45 -13.45
N ARG A 282 12.58 -4.12 -13.46
CA ARG A 282 11.49 -3.48 -12.71
C ARG A 282 10.13 -3.88 -13.27
N ASP A 283 10.01 -3.91 -14.58
CA ASP A 283 8.77 -4.27 -15.25
C ASP A 283 8.43 -5.76 -14.99
N LEU A 284 9.42 -6.65 -15.04
CA LEU A 284 9.25 -8.07 -14.68
C LEU A 284 8.81 -8.26 -13.25
N LEU A 285 9.38 -7.51 -12.31
CA LEU A 285 9.01 -7.58 -10.92
C LEU A 285 7.53 -7.23 -10.72
N GLU A 286 7.03 -6.19 -11.39
CA GLU A 286 5.61 -5.87 -11.37
C GLU A 286 4.78 -6.93 -12.10
N GLN A 287 5.20 -7.41 -13.27
CA GLN A 287 4.48 -8.45 -14.01
C GLN A 287 4.24 -9.69 -13.14
N ILE A 288 5.22 -10.12 -12.35
CA ILE A 288 5.07 -11.24 -11.40
C ILE A 288 3.91 -11.00 -10.42
N VAL A 289 3.69 -9.76 -9.98
CA VAL A 289 2.54 -9.40 -9.13
C VAL A 289 1.23 -9.51 -9.90
N PHE A 290 1.19 -9.12 -11.17
CA PHE A 290 0.01 -9.27 -12.02
C PHE A 290 -0.31 -10.76 -12.25
N GLU A 291 0.68 -11.59 -12.58
CA GLU A 291 0.50 -13.04 -12.70
C GLU A 291 0.01 -13.66 -11.38
N ALA A 292 0.55 -13.19 -10.25
CA ALA A 292 0.13 -13.68 -8.94
C ALA A 292 -1.35 -13.37 -8.63
N ARG A 293 -1.91 -12.28 -9.18
CA ARG A 293 -3.34 -11.93 -8.99
C ARG A 293 -4.28 -12.79 -9.81
N GLU A 294 -3.85 -13.22 -10.99
CA GLU A 294 -4.64 -14.02 -11.93
C GLU A 294 -4.39 -15.53 -11.75
N SER A 295 -3.39 -15.92 -10.96
CA SER A 295 -3.01 -17.31 -10.72
C SER A 295 -4.07 -18.10 -9.94
N ASP A 296 -4.51 -19.21 -10.51
CA ASP A 296 -5.42 -20.18 -9.88
C ASP A 296 -4.85 -20.82 -8.60
N PHE A 297 -3.54 -20.76 -8.38
CA PHE A 297 -2.88 -21.28 -7.17
C PHE A 297 -2.90 -20.31 -5.97
N ILE A 298 -3.42 -19.09 -6.16
CA ILE A 298 -3.37 -18.01 -5.17
C ILE A 298 -4.79 -17.60 -4.75
N ASP A 299 -5.00 -17.37 -3.45
CA ASP A 299 -6.28 -16.87 -2.95
C ASP A 299 -6.44 -15.37 -3.27
N SER A 300 -7.18 -15.07 -4.33
CA SER A 300 -7.52 -13.70 -4.75
C SER A 300 -8.27 -12.89 -3.68
N LYS A 301 -8.97 -13.55 -2.74
CA LYS A 301 -9.68 -12.88 -1.64
C LYS A 301 -8.75 -12.32 -0.57
N SER A 302 -7.58 -12.94 -0.40
CA SER A 302 -6.53 -12.43 0.49
C SER A 302 -5.89 -11.15 -0.09
N GLY A 303 -5.86 -11.05 -1.41
CA GLY A 303 -5.38 -9.92 -2.20
C GLY A 303 -3.84 -9.86 -2.29
N VAL A 304 -3.33 -9.83 -3.53
CA VAL A 304 -1.89 -9.65 -3.78
C VAL A 304 -1.54 -8.16 -3.86
N SER A 305 -1.06 -7.62 -2.75
CA SER A 305 -0.79 -6.19 -2.60
C SER A 305 0.54 -5.73 -3.21
N ALA A 306 0.68 -4.41 -3.45
CA ALA A 306 1.95 -3.78 -3.84
C ALA A 306 3.09 -4.00 -2.82
N ARG A 307 2.80 -4.48 -1.60
CA ARG A 307 3.86 -4.88 -0.66
C ARG A 307 4.68 -6.05 -1.17
N LEU A 308 4.13 -6.88 -2.06
CA LEU A 308 4.87 -7.95 -2.70
C LEU A 308 6.02 -7.38 -3.52
N SER A 309 5.72 -6.50 -4.48
CA SER A 309 6.73 -5.88 -5.34
C SER A 309 7.74 -5.05 -4.55
N ILE A 310 7.28 -4.26 -3.56
CA ILE A 310 8.17 -3.50 -2.67
C ILE A 310 9.20 -4.40 -1.99
N THR A 311 8.76 -5.48 -1.34
CA THR A 311 9.68 -6.40 -0.64
C THR A 311 10.46 -7.30 -1.60
N ALA A 312 9.94 -7.57 -2.80
CA ALA A 312 10.67 -8.26 -3.85
C ALA A 312 11.84 -7.41 -4.35
N LEU A 313 11.66 -6.10 -4.54
CA LEU A 313 12.71 -5.20 -5.02
C LEU A 313 13.83 -5.08 -3.98
N GLU A 314 13.46 -4.93 -2.70
CA GLU A 314 14.42 -4.89 -1.59
C GLU A 314 15.27 -6.18 -1.52
N ASN A 315 14.63 -7.35 -1.70
CA ASN A 315 15.34 -8.64 -1.74
C ASN A 315 16.16 -8.83 -3.02
N LEU A 316 15.68 -8.35 -4.17
CA LEU A 316 16.41 -8.42 -5.44
C LEU A 316 17.70 -7.60 -5.38
N MET A 317 17.62 -6.37 -4.86
CA MET A 317 18.77 -5.52 -4.61
C MET A 317 19.77 -6.19 -3.65
N SER A 318 19.27 -6.76 -2.55
CA SER A 318 20.10 -7.45 -1.57
C SER A 318 20.75 -8.73 -2.13
N THR A 319 20.09 -9.40 -3.09
CA THR A 319 20.61 -10.59 -3.75
C THR A 319 21.79 -10.23 -4.65
N ALA A 320 21.63 -9.20 -5.48
CA ALA A 320 22.70 -8.70 -6.33
C ALA A 320 23.87 -8.13 -5.52
N GLU A 321 23.60 -7.34 -4.48
CA GLU A 321 24.62 -6.81 -3.56
C GLU A 321 25.41 -7.95 -2.91
N ARG A 322 24.72 -8.95 -2.35
CA ARG A 322 25.37 -10.10 -1.71
C ARG A 322 26.29 -10.83 -2.68
N ARG A 323 25.85 -11.04 -3.93
CA ARG A 323 26.65 -11.66 -4.97
C ARG A 323 27.93 -10.85 -5.25
N ALA A 324 27.78 -9.54 -5.50
CA ALA A 324 28.92 -8.66 -5.74
C ALA A 324 29.92 -8.63 -4.57
N LEU A 325 29.44 -8.59 -3.33
CA LEU A 325 30.30 -8.64 -2.14
C LEU A 325 31.08 -9.96 -2.01
N MET A 326 30.46 -11.09 -2.39
CA MET A 326 31.12 -12.41 -2.31
C MET A 326 32.26 -12.55 -3.33
N VAL A 327 32.08 -12.00 -4.52
CA VAL A 327 33.06 -12.09 -5.63
C VAL A 327 34.06 -10.94 -5.64
N GLY A 328 33.81 -9.89 -4.85
CA GLY A 328 34.68 -8.72 -4.72
C GLY A 328 34.45 -7.64 -5.77
N ASP A 329 33.26 -7.59 -6.39
CA ASP A 329 32.89 -6.55 -7.35
C ASP A 329 32.44 -5.27 -6.63
N ASP A 330 33.00 -4.12 -7.02
CA ASP A 330 32.62 -2.80 -6.47
C ASP A 330 31.24 -2.32 -6.94
N LYS A 331 30.80 -2.80 -8.11
CA LYS A 331 29.52 -2.49 -8.74
C LYS A 331 29.00 -3.71 -9.46
N THR A 332 27.68 -3.86 -9.50
CA THR A 332 27.01 -4.90 -10.26
C THR A 332 25.67 -4.43 -10.83
N MET A 333 25.05 -5.27 -11.65
CA MET A 333 23.66 -5.13 -12.07
C MET A 333 22.83 -6.29 -11.55
N VAL A 334 21.52 -6.09 -11.42
CA VAL A 334 20.56 -7.19 -11.25
C VAL A 334 20.61 -8.10 -12.48
N ARG A 335 20.74 -9.40 -12.23
CA ARG A 335 20.67 -10.47 -13.23
C ARG A 335 19.31 -11.16 -13.14
N LEU A 336 18.85 -11.83 -14.20
CA LEU A 336 17.58 -12.54 -14.12
C LEU A 336 17.66 -13.73 -13.14
N SER A 337 18.83 -14.36 -13.03
CA SER A 337 19.12 -15.36 -12.00
C SER A 337 18.96 -14.84 -10.56
N ASP A 338 19.13 -13.54 -10.32
CA ASP A 338 18.94 -12.94 -8.99
C ASP A 338 17.45 -12.96 -8.56
N PHE A 339 16.48 -13.14 -9.49
CA PHE A 339 15.05 -13.25 -9.16
C PHE A 339 14.70 -14.49 -8.34
N VAL A 340 15.55 -15.52 -8.32
CA VAL A 340 15.35 -16.63 -7.36
C VAL A 340 15.40 -16.12 -5.91
N GLY A 341 16.14 -15.04 -5.66
CA GLY A 341 16.22 -14.36 -4.36
C GLY A 341 14.91 -13.72 -3.89
N ILE A 342 13.93 -13.47 -4.78
CA ILE A 342 12.64 -12.86 -4.39
C ILE A 342 11.59 -13.89 -3.94
N ILE A 343 11.86 -15.19 -4.09
CA ILE A 343 10.93 -16.27 -3.68
C ILE A 343 10.43 -16.12 -2.23
N PRO A 344 11.29 -15.82 -1.22
CA PRO A 344 10.83 -15.58 0.15
C PRO A 344 9.87 -14.39 0.29
N SER A 345 10.01 -13.36 -0.57
CA SER A 345 9.08 -12.23 -0.60
C SER A 345 7.72 -12.65 -1.14
N ILE A 346 7.69 -13.47 -2.18
CA ILE A 346 6.44 -13.99 -2.75
C ILE A 346 5.74 -14.87 -1.72
N THR A 347 6.42 -15.89 -1.20
CA THR A 347 5.83 -16.87 -0.27
C THR A 347 5.37 -16.25 1.04
N GLY A 348 6.02 -15.16 1.49
CA GLY A 348 5.63 -14.43 2.70
C GLY A 348 4.52 -13.38 2.51
N LYS A 349 4.02 -13.17 1.29
CA LYS A 349 3.03 -12.13 0.95
C LYS A 349 1.81 -12.64 0.20
N VAL A 350 1.80 -13.90 -0.17
CA VAL A 350 0.75 -14.57 -0.93
C VAL A 350 0.18 -15.70 -0.09
N GLU A 351 -1.15 -15.82 -0.07
CA GLU A 351 -1.84 -16.98 0.49
C GLU A 351 -2.19 -17.93 -0.66
N LEU A 352 -1.88 -19.22 -0.50
CA LEU A 352 -2.16 -20.23 -1.51
C LEU A 352 -3.54 -20.85 -1.30
N VAL A 353 -4.19 -21.22 -2.39
CA VAL A 353 -5.33 -22.14 -2.32
C VAL A 353 -4.85 -23.58 -2.15
N TYR A 354 -5.78 -24.52 -1.94
CA TYR A 354 -5.45 -25.92 -1.70
C TYR A 354 -4.56 -26.54 -2.79
N GLU A 355 -4.84 -26.23 -4.05
CA GLU A 355 -4.06 -26.65 -5.21
C GLU A 355 -2.62 -26.11 -5.16
N GLY A 356 -2.45 -24.84 -4.77
CA GLY A 356 -1.12 -24.22 -4.63
C GLY A 356 -0.31 -24.82 -3.48
N GLU A 357 -0.96 -25.16 -2.37
CA GLU A 357 -0.33 -25.86 -1.25
C GLU A 357 0.17 -27.27 -1.64
N GLN A 358 -0.51 -27.95 -2.57
CA GLN A 358 -0.07 -29.26 -3.06
C GLN A 358 1.20 -29.17 -3.93
N GLU A 359 1.29 -28.15 -4.79
CA GLU A 359 2.48 -27.88 -5.61
C GLU A 359 3.67 -27.43 -4.74
N GLY A 360 3.37 -26.68 -3.67
CA GLY A 360 4.35 -26.14 -2.73
C GLY A 360 4.72 -24.69 -3.03
N ALA A 361 4.75 -23.87 -1.99
CA ALA A 361 4.86 -22.41 -2.11
C ALA A 361 6.09 -21.93 -2.90
N ALA A 362 7.24 -22.58 -2.74
CA ALA A 362 8.45 -22.21 -3.48
C ALA A 362 8.34 -22.52 -4.99
N VAL A 363 7.66 -23.61 -5.34
CA VAL A 363 7.42 -24.00 -6.75
C VAL A 363 6.45 -23.03 -7.39
N VAL A 364 5.34 -22.71 -6.71
CA VAL A 364 4.38 -21.71 -7.18
C VAL A 364 5.06 -20.37 -7.40
N ALA A 365 5.86 -19.90 -6.43
CA ALA A 365 6.60 -18.65 -6.55
C ALA A 365 7.59 -18.65 -7.73
N TYR A 366 8.31 -19.75 -7.94
CA TYR A 366 9.22 -19.89 -9.07
C TYR A 366 8.48 -19.89 -10.41
N ASN A 367 7.33 -20.57 -10.49
CA ASN A 367 6.50 -20.58 -11.69
C ASN A 367 5.96 -19.18 -12.03
N LEU A 368 5.60 -18.37 -11.04
CA LEU A 368 5.17 -16.98 -11.27
C LEU A 368 6.26 -16.12 -11.91
N ILE A 369 7.53 -16.36 -11.58
CA ILE A 369 8.67 -15.71 -12.25
C ILE A 369 8.70 -16.10 -13.73
N GLY A 370 8.53 -17.40 -14.03
CA GLY A 370 8.47 -17.93 -15.39
C GLY A 370 7.30 -17.37 -16.20
N GLU A 371 6.09 -17.34 -15.62
CA GLU A 371 4.91 -16.75 -16.27
C GLU A 371 5.12 -15.24 -16.51
N GLY A 372 5.71 -14.51 -15.56
CA GLY A 372 6.05 -13.10 -15.75
C GLY A 372 7.02 -12.88 -16.91
N VAL A 373 8.01 -13.78 -17.07
CA VAL A 373 8.92 -13.77 -18.22
C VAL A 373 8.17 -14.03 -19.52
N LYS A 374 7.30 -15.06 -19.58
CA LYS A 374 6.51 -15.36 -20.79
C LYS A 374 5.65 -14.18 -21.23
N SER A 375 4.90 -13.60 -20.30
CA SER A 375 3.95 -12.52 -20.58
C SER A 375 4.67 -11.29 -21.13
N LEU A 376 5.75 -10.86 -20.47
CA LEU A 376 6.53 -9.71 -20.97
C LEU A 376 7.25 -10.03 -22.28
N PHE A 377 7.71 -11.27 -22.48
CA PHE A 377 8.47 -11.61 -23.67
C PHE A 377 7.68 -11.34 -24.96
N GLU A 378 6.38 -11.63 -24.96
CA GLU A 378 5.49 -11.38 -26.11
C GLU A 378 5.29 -9.88 -26.42
N GLU A 379 5.63 -8.97 -25.50
CA GLU A 379 5.56 -7.52 -25.73
C GLU A 379 6.81 -6.99 -26.44
N PHE A 380 7.97 -7.62 -26.21
CA PHE A 380 9.28 -7.13 -26.70
C PHE A 380 9.84 -7.93 -27.88
N PHE A 381 9.42 -9.18 -28.07
CA PHE A 381 9.97 -10.08 -29.07
C PHE A 381 8.87 -10.82 -29.85
N PRO A 382 9.16 -11.32 -31.06
CA PRO A 382 8.21 -12.11 -31.84
C PRO A 382 7.68 -13.31 -31.04
N LYS A 383 6.37 -13.55 -31.08
CA LYS A 383 5.75 -14.67 -30.36
C LYS A 383 6.41 -16.02 -30.72
N ILE A 384 6.73 -16.83 -29.72
CA ILE A 384 7.21 -18.20 -29.92
C ILE A 384 6.00 -19.11 -30.12
N GLU A 385 5.79 -19.57 -31.36
CA GLU A 385 4.73 -20.54 -31.66
C GLU A 385 5.09 -21.92 -31.09
N THR A 386 4.18 -22.50 -30.30
CA THR A 386 4.32 -23.83 -29.71
C THR A 386 4.10 -24.97 -30.71
N LEU A 387 3.51 -24.67 -31.88
CA LEU A 387 3.24 -25.63 -32.95
C LEU A 387 3.84 -25.09 -34.26
N LYS A 388 5.06 -25.50 -34.58
CA LYS A 388 5.74 -25.13 -35.83
C LYS A 388 5.38 -26.11 -36.97
N LYS A 389 5.31 -25.62 -38.21
CA LYS A 389 5.45 -26.48 -39.40
C LYS A 389 6.93 -26.91 -39.49
N GLU A 390 7.19 -28.14 -39.93
CA GLU A 390 8.54 -28.75 -39.92
C GLU A 390 9.65 -27.92 -40.60
N ASP A 391 9.30 -26.98 -41.50
CA ASP A 391 10.25 -26.17 -42.28
C ASP A 391 10.15 -24.64 -42.04
N ALA A 392 9.50 -24.18 -40.96
CA ALA A 392 9.38 -22.75 -40.68
C ALA A 392 10.54 -22.22 -39.84
N GLU A 393 11.43 -21.42 -40.46
CA GLU A 393 12.49 -20.69 -39.75
C GLU A 393 11.88 -19.65 -38.79
N THR A 394 12.40 -19.62 -37.56
CA THR A 394 12.03 -18.63 -36.54
C THR A 394 13.23 -17.79 -36.11
N PRO A 395 13.01 -16.57 -35.59
CA PRO A 395 14.09 -15.70 -35.11
C PRO A 395 14.98 -16.33 -34.02
N TYR A 396 14.56 -17.45 -33.44
CA TYR A 396 15.22 -18.11 -32.31
C TYR A 396 16.02 -19.35 -32.71
N ASP A 397 15.91 -19.82 -33.96
CA ASP A 397 16.47 -21.11 -34.36
C ASP A 397 18.01 -21.12 -34.30
N ASP A 398 18.65 -19.98 -34.59
CA ASP A 398 20.11 -19.83 -34.46
C ASP A 398 20.58 -19.90 -33.01
N ILE A 399 19.80 -19.33 -32.07
CA ILE A 399 20.08 -19.43 -30.63
C ILE A 399 19.97 -20.89 -30.19
N VAL A 400 18.85 -21.55 -30.53
CA VAL A 400 18.64 -22.97 -30.17
C VAL A 400 19.75 -23.85 -30.78
N SER A 401 20.11 -23.61 -32.04
CA SER A 401 21.20 -24.31 -32.74
C SER A 401 22.57 -24.09 -32.07
N TRP A 402 22.82 -22.91 -31.50
CA TRP A 402 24.04 -22.66 -30.73
C TRP A 402 24.13 -23.60 -29.51
N PHE A 403 23.04 -23.81 -28.77
CA PHE A 403 23.00 -24.74 -27.64
C PHE A 403 23.11 -26.21 -28.06
N PHE A 404 22.55 -26.60 -29.21
CA PHE A 404 22.72 -27.96 -29.75
C PHE A 404 24.19 -28.30 -30.06
N ASN A 405 24.96 -27.32 -30.53
CA ASN A 405 26.36 -27.51 -30.90
C ASN A 405 27.34 -27.46 -29.71
N GLN A 406 26.87 -27.04 -28.53
CA GLN A 406 27.62 -27.01 -27.28
C GLN A 406 27.59 -28.40 -26.60
N LYS A 407 28.72 -29.11 -26.60
CA LYS A 407 28.81 -30.47 -26.02
C LYS A 407 28.69 -30.51 -24.50
N ASP A 408 29.17 -29.48 -23.81
CA ASP A 408 29.26 -29.45 -22.34
C ASP A 408 28.07 -28.71 -21.69
N GLY A 409 27.17 -28.13 -22.50
CA GLY A 409 26.10 -27.25 -22.03
C GLY A 409 26.62 -25.86 -21.65
N PHE A 410 25.69 -24.94 -21.37
CA PHE A 410 26.02 -23.58 -20.95
C PHE A 410 25.59 -23.38 -19.50
N GLU A 411 26.52 -22.95 -18.65
CA GLU A 411 26.31 -22.78 -17.21
C GLU A 411 26.49 -21.31 -16.81
N LEU A 412 25.49 -20.80 -16.11
CA LEU A 412 25.54 -19.53 -15.40
C LEU A 412 25.58 -19.82 -13.89
N LEU A 413 26.77 -19.75 -13.31
CA LEU A 413 26.97 -19.94 -11.88
C LEU A 413 26.51 -18.69 -11.10
N ASP A 414 26.07 -18.90 -9.86
CA ASP A 414 25.56 -17.83 -9.00
C ASP A 414 26.67 -16.87 -8.54
N ASP A 415 27.92 -17.34 -8.49
CA ASP A 415 29.09 -16.63 -7.98
C ASP A 415 30.01 -16.08 -9.09
N LEU A 416 29.50 -15.94 -10.31
CA LEU A 416 30.25 -15.30 -11.39
C LEU A 416 30.48 -13.81 -11.10
N THR A 417 31.70 -13.34 -11.32
CA THR A 417 31.99 -11.91 -11.41
C THR A 417 31.21 -11.27 -12.57
N ASP A 418 30.98 -9.97 -12.51
CA ASP A 418 30.29 -9.25 -13.59
C ASP A 418 30.98 -9.39 -14.95
N ASN A 419 32.31 -9.46 -14.97
CA ASN A 419 33.08 -9.65 -16.20
C ASN A 419 32.89 -11.06 -16.78
N GLU A 420 32.88 -12.09 -15.94
CA GLU A 420 32.66 -13.48 -16.38
C GLU A 420 31.23 -13.68 -16.88
N TYR A 421 30.24 -13.15 -16.16
CA TYR A 421 28.84 -13.17 -16.58
C TYR A 421 28.64 -12.53 -17.96
N LYS A 422 29.19 -11.33 -18.17
CA LYS A 422 29.10 -10.62 -19.46
C LYS A 422 29.77 -11.41 -20.58
N LYS A 423 30.95 -11.96 -20.32
CA LYS A 423 31.70 -12.76 -21.31
C LYS A 423 30.92 -13.99 -21.75
N LEU A 424 30.32 -14.73 -20.80
CA LEU A 424 29.53 -15.91 -21.11
C LEU A 424 28.31 -15.59 -21.99
N LEU A 425 27.63 -14.47 -21.72
CA LEU A 425 26.50 -14.03 -22.55
C LEU A 425 26.96 -13.48 -23.92
N ASP A 426 28.14 -12.88 -24.02
CA ASP A 426 28.73 -12.42 -25.29
C ASP A 426 29.22 -13.59 -26.17
N ASP A 427 29.51 -14.76 -25.58
CA ASP A 427 29.87 -15.97 -26.35
C ASP A 427 28.67 -16.55 -27.14
N ILE A 428 27.44 -16.19 -26.79
CA ILE A 428 26.21 -16.57 -27.51
C ILE A 428 25.91 -15.53 -28.60
N SER A 429 26.70 -15.54 -29.68
CA SER A 429 26.58 -14.54 -30.76
C SER A 429 25.16 -14.36 -31.34
N PRO A 430 24.31 -15.41 -31.50
CA PRO A 430 22.97 -15.21 -32.05
C PRO A 430 22.05 -14.34 -31.18
N LEU A 431 22.35 -14.18 -29.88
CA LEU A 431 21.60 -13.24 -29.03
C LEU A 431 21.85 -11.79 -29.43
N ASP A 432 23.07 -11.44 -29.84
CA ASP A 432 23.37 -10.07 -30.29
C ASP A 432 22.61 -9.74 -31.58
N ASP A 433 22.51 -10.70 -32.50
CA ASP A 433 21.77 -10.55 -33.74
C ASP A 433 20.28 -10.30 -33.46
N LEU A 434 19.66 -11.13 -32.62
CA LEU A 434 18.25 -10.99 -32.22
C LEU A 434 17.97 -9.63 -31.56
N LEU A 435 18.82 -9.21 -30.62
CA LEU A 435 18.67 -7.93 -29.92
C LEU A 435 18.87 -6.75 -30.87
N SER A 436 19.80 -6.84 -31.83
CA SER A 436 20.03 -5.77 -32.82
C SER A 436 18.83 -5.57 -33.76
N GLU A 437 18.10 -6.64 -34.07
CA GLU A 437 16.93 -6.60 -34.94
C GLU A 437 15.68 -6.08 -34.19
N HIS A 438 15.40 -6.62 -33.01
CA HIS A 438 14.14 -6.35 -32.31
C HIS A 438 14.22 -5.27 -31.22
N GLN A 439 15.42 -4.99 -30.71
CA GLN A 439 15.66 -4.02 -29.63
C GLN A 439 16.83 -3.06 -29.95
N PRO A 440 16.82 -2.35 -31.11
CA PRO A 440 17.98 -1.57 -31.59
C PRO A 440 18.36 -0.36 -30.72
N ASN A 441 17.46 0.09 -29.84
CA ASN A 441 17.68 1.23 -28.94
C ASN A 441 18.17 0.79 -27.55
N LEU A 442 18.36 -0.51 -27.33
CA LEU A 442 18.78 -1.04 -26.04
C LEU A 442 20.21 -0.61 -25.72
N THR A 443 20.45 -0.19 -24.48
CA THR A 443 21.81 0.14 -24.05
C THR A 443 22.65 -1.13 -23.92
N LYS A 444 23.96 -1.02 -24.11
CA LYS A 444 24.87 -2.16 -23.91
C LYS A 444 24.88 -2.67 -22.46
N GLU A 445 24.52 -1.83 -21.50
CA GLU A 445 24.47 -2.23 -20.09
C GLU A 445 23.21 -3.08 -19.83
N ASP A 446 22.05 -2.66 -20.32
CA ASP A 446 20.80 -3.40 -20.18
C ASP A 446 20.75 -4.66 -21.05
N SER A 447 21.53 -4.72 -22.15
CA SER A 447 21.54 -5.87 -23.06
C SER A 447 21.85 -7.18 -22.35
N TYR A 448 22.69 -7.17 -21.31
CA TYR A 448 23.03 -8.40 -20.59
C TYR A 448 21.83 -9.00 -19.84
N PHE A 449 21.00 -8.16 -19.22
CA PHE A 449 19.76 -8.63 -18.60
C PHE A 449 18.80 -9.18 -19.65
N VAL A 450 18.67 -8.48 -20.79
CA VAL A 450 17.78 -8.90 -21.89
C VAL A 450 18.25 -10.20 -22.54
N LYS A 451 19.57 -10.40 -22.70
CA LYS A 451 20.14 -11.67 -23.17
C LYS A 451 19.70 -12.84 -22.29
N GLU A 452 19.85 -12.71 -20.97
CA GLU A 452 19.41 -13.74 -20.03
C GLU A 452 17.87 -13.91 -20.04
N PHE A 453 17.12 -12.82 -20.20
CA PHE A 453 15.67 -12.84 -20.34
C PHE A 453 15.19 -13.64 -21.54
N VAL A 454 15.82 -13.50 -22.70
CA VAL A 454 15.54 -14.32 -23.89
C VAL A 454 15.79 -15.81 -23.59
N LEU A 455 16.89 -16.15 -22.92
CA LEU A 455 17.19 -17.55 -22.56
C LEU A 455 16.13 -18.15 -21.63
N TRP A 456 15.70 -17.40 -20.61
CA TRP A 456 14.62 -17.83 -19.74
C TRP A 456 13.29 -17.97 -20.50
N ALA A 457 12.94 -17.03 -21.37
CA ALA A 457 11.73 -17.15 -22.19
C ALA A 457 11.77 -18.40 -23.06
N LEU A 458 12.90 -18.70 -23.72
CA LEU A 458 13.05 -19.93 -24.52
C LEU A 458 12.85 -21.20 -23.68
N VAL A 459 13.28 -21.21 -22.42
CA VAL A 459 13.02 -22.31 -21.49
C VAL A 459 11.53 -22.43 -21.19
N GLU A 460 10.90 -21.30 -20.88
CA GLU A 460 9.50 -21.22 -20.53
C GLU A 460 8.58 -21.64 -21.69
N PHE A 461 8.97 -21.34 -22.93
CA PHE A 461 8.33 -21.83 -24.17
C PHE A 461 8.82 -23.22 -24.62
N LYS A 462 9.56 -23.93 -23.77
CA LYS A 462 10.06 -25.31 -23.99
C LYS A 462 10.95 -25.47 -25.23
N GLN A 463 11.57 -24.39 -25.70
CA GLN A 463 12.59 -24.43 -26.75
C GLN A 463 13.98 -24.78 -26.17
N LEU A 464 14.19 -24.47 -24.89
CA LEU A 464 15.36 -24.87 -24.11
C LEU A 464 14.93 -25.59 -22.82
N ASN A 465 15.84 -26.34 -22.22
CA ASN A 465 15.70 -26.88 -20.88
C ASN A 465 16.58 -26.10 -19.89
N LYS A 466 16.08 -25.91 -18.68
CA LYS A 466 16.81 -25.28 -17.58
C LYS A 466 16.89 -26.22 -16.39
N PHE A 467 18.10 -26.41 -15.87
CA PHE A 467 18.34 -27.19 -14.67
C PHE A 467 18.99 -26.29 -13.61
N ARG A 468 18.27 -26.06 -12.50
CA ARG A 468 18.83 -25.39 -11.32
C ARG A 468 19.55 -26.44 -10.47
N PHE A 469 20.81 -26.18 -10.12
CA PHE A 469 21.57 -26.97 -9.15
C PHE A 469 22.06 -26.05 -8.02
N SER A 470 22.84 -26.59 -7.07
CA SER A 470 23.19 -25.88 -5.83
C SER A 470 24.01 -24.60 -6.04
N GLU A 471 24.74 -24.48 -7.15
CA GLU A 471 25.71 -23.41 -7.40
C GLU A 471 25.38 -22.58 -8.65
N GLY A 472 24.29 -22.88 -9.37
CA GLY A 472 23.96 -22.17 -10.61
C GLY A 472 22.81 -22.76 -11.42
N ILE A 473 22.70 -22.27 -12.65
CA ILE A 473 21.72 -22.70 -13.65
C ILE A 473 22.44 -23.20 -14.91
N THR A 474 22.03 -24.35 -15.42
CA THR A 474 22.46 -24.86 -16.72
C THR A 474 21.33 -24.77 -17.74
N PHE A 475 21.63 -24.22 -18.92
CA PHE A 475 20.76 -24.23 -20.09
C PHE A 475 21.23 -25.29 -21.08
N LYS A 476 20.30 -26.13 -21.55
CA LYS A 476 20.58 -27.20 -22.51
C LYS A 476 19.47 -27.29 -23.56
N ASP A 477 19.79 -27.85 -24.71
CA ASP A 477 18.79 -28.30 -25.67
C ASP A 477 17.84 -29.37 -25.06
N PRO A 478 16.55 -29.39 -25.44
CA PRO A 478 15.58 -30.42 -25.08
C PRO A 478 16.01 -31.89 -25.28
N TYR A 479 16.81 -32.20 -26.32
CA TYR A 479 17.15 -33.57 -26.72
C TYR A 479 18.51 -34.05 -26.22
N GLY A 480 19.43 -33.15 -25.85
CA GLY A 480 20.77 -33.48 -25.37
C GLY A 480 20.78 -34.39 -24.12
N SER A 481 19.75 -34.30 -23.27
CA SER A 481 19.58 -35.16 -22.08
C SER A 481 19.28 -36.63 -22.42
N PHE A 482 18.65 -36.91 -23.57
CA PHE A 482 18.38 -38.29 -24.03
C PHE A 482 19.65 -38.98 -24.55
N ILE A 483 20.62 -38.21 -25.06
CA ILE A 483 21.83 -38.75 -25.68
C ILE A 483 22.95 -38.96 -24.64
N SER A 484 22.98 -38.18 -23.55
CA SER A 484 23.99 -38.33 -22.49
C SER A 484 23.86 -39.60 -21.62
N GLY A 485 22.80 -40.39 -21.81
CA GLY A 485 22.53 -41.64 -21.09
C GLY A 485 22.76 -42.93 -21.90
N ILE A 486 23.30 -42.82 -23.12
CA ILE A 486 23.71 -43.94 -23.98
C ILE A 486 25.23 -43.89 -24.11
#